data_AF-A0A844QHU2-F1
#
_entry.id   AF-A0A844QHU2-F1
#
_cell.length_a   1.000
_cell.length_b   1.000
_cell.length_c   1.000
_cell.angle_alpha   90.00
_cell.angle_beta   90.00
_cell.angle_gamma   90.00
#
_symmetry.space_group_name_H-M   'P 1'
#
loop_
_entity.id
_entity.type
_entity.pdbx_description
1 polymer ?
#
loop_
_entity_poly.entity_id
_entity_poly.type
_entity_poly.pdbx_seq_one_letter_code
_entity_poly.pdbx_strand_id
1 'polypeptide(L)'
;MRRLLLAGLVLLAGAASSAATQDATPVTSDHCKALLAQISAKPQFKAFAVTENGRECHAVWGSANQLQANRDARAGCEVDGRHCLLIAVR
;
A
#
# COMPACT_ATOMS: atom_id res chain seq x y z
N MET A 1 -29.66 53.55 -4.75
CA MET A 1 -28.43 53.43 -3.96
C MET A 1 -28.29 52.00 -3.46
N ARG A 2 -27.09 51.40 -3.56
CA ARG A 2 -26.57 50.19 -2.86
C ARG A 2 -27.44 48.91 -2.91
N ARG A 3 -27.23 47.97 -3.84
CA ARG A 3 -26.19 46.89 -3.81
C ARG A 3 -25.86 46.39 -2.40
N LEU A 4 -26.15 45.12 -2.12
CA LEU A 4 -25.34 44.18 -1.32
C LEU A 4 -26.06 42.82 -1.25
N LEU A 5 -25.88 41.98 -2.28
CA LEU A 5 -26.03 40.53 -2.17
C LEU A 5 -24.62 39.97 -1.95
N LEU A 6 -24.25 39.73 -0.69
CA LEU A 6 -23.08 38.94 -0.33
C LEU A 6 -23.55 37.49 -0.19
N ALA A 7 -23.60 36.79 -1.32
CA ALA A 7 -23.73 35.35 -1.36
C ALA A 7 -22.48 34.73 -0.73
N GLY A 8 -22.70 33.78 0.18
CA GLY A 8 -21.67 33.16 1.00
C GLY A 8 -20.61 32.44 0.17
N LEU A 9 -19.36 32.70 0.53
CA LEU A 9 -18.24 31.85 0.16
C LEU A 9 -17.84 31.09 1.43
N VAL A 10 -18.49 29.93 1.66
CA VAL A 10 -17.94 28.93 2.59
C VAL A 10 -16.74 28.34 1.85
N LEU A 11 -15.55 28.86 2.17
CA LEU A 11 -14.29 28.20 1.85
C LEU A 11 -14.28 26.89 2.64
N LEU A 12 -14.79 25.82 2.04
CA LEU A 12 -14.39 24.48 2.37
C LEU A 12 -12.89 24.43 2.11
N ALA A 13 -12.11 24.63 3.17
CA ALA A 13 -10.73 24.18 3.26
C ALA A 13 -10.78 22.66 3.13
N GLY A 14 -10.90 22.19 1.89
CA GLY A 14 -10.48 20.86 1.52
C GLY A 14 -9.00 20.83 1.84
N ALA A 15 -8.68 20.33 3.04
CA ALA A 15 -7.40 19.74 3.29
C ALA A 15 -7.21 18.76 2.13
N ALA A 16 -6.37 19.15 1.18
CA ALA A 16 -5.79 18.21 0.24
C ALA A 16 -5.05 17.24 1.15
N SER A 17 -5.74 16.17 1.56
CA SER A 17 -5.10 14.96 2.02
C SER A 17 -4.12 14.66 0.92
N SER A 18 -2.85 14.95 1.19
CA SER A 18 -1.74 14.47 0.40
C SER A 18 -1.92 12.96 0.38
N ALA A 19 -2.63 12.46 -0.62
CA ALA A 19 -2.59 11.07 -0.99
C ALA A 19 -1.12 10.88 -1.32
N ALA A 20 -0.38 10.33 -0.36
CA ALA A 20 1.00 9.96 -0.56
C ALA A 20 1.02 9.20 -1.88
N THR A 21 1.59 9.83 -2.90
CA THR A 21 1.89 9.19 -4.17
C THR A 21 2.59 7.92 -3.76
N GLN A 22 1.92 6.77 -3.95
CA GLN A 22 2.51 5.47 -3.66
C GLN A 22 3.69 5.38 -4.61
N ASP A 23 4.87 5.74 -4.10
CA ASP A 23 6.13 5.66 -4.83
C ASP A 23 6.16 4.29 -5.49
N ALA A 24 6.47 4.31 -6.79
CA ALA A 24 6.44 3.14 -7.65
C ALA A 24 7.03 1.94 -6.92
N THR A 25 6.22 0.88 -6.81
CA THR A 25 6.52 -0.33 -6.04
C THR A 25 8.00 -0.70 -6.20
N PRO A 26 8.82 -0.68 -5.14
CA PRO A 26 10.28 -0.73 -5.26
C PRO A 26 10.81 -2.12 -5.61
N VAL A 27 10.04 -3.00 -6.25
CA VAL A 27 10.39 -4.40 -6.49
C VAL A 27 11.48 -4.50 -7.56
N THR A 28 12.74 -4.57 -7.14
CA THR A 28 13.91 -4.63 -8.04
C THR A 28 14.28 -6.05 -8.42
N SER A 29 14.08 -7.01 -7.51
CA SER A 29 14.40 -8.42 -7.71
C SER A 29 13.42 -9.13 -8.66
N ASP A 30 13.94 -9.84 -9.66
CA ASP A 30 13.11 -10.61 -10.60
C ASP A 30 12.33 -11.73 -9.91
N HIS A 31 12.90 -12.32 -8.85
CA HIS A 31 12.18 -13.25 -7.98
C HIS A 31 10.93 -12.59 -7.38
N CYS A 32 11.09 -11.40 -6.83
CA CYS A 32 9.99 -10.67 -6.21
C CYS A 32 8.96 -10.17 -7.21
N LYS A 33 9.36 -9.79 -8.43
CA LYS A 33 8.44 -9.47 -9.53
C LYS A 33 7.59 -10.68 -9.92
N ALA A 34 8.24 -11.84 -10.10
CA ALA A 34 7.55 -13.08 -10.42
C ALA A 34 6.59 -13.50 -9.30
N LEU A 35 7.02 -13.37 -8.05
CA LEU A 35 6.19 -13.67 -6.88
C LEU A 35 4.98 -12.72 -6.78
N LEU A 36 5.19 -11.42 -7.01
CA LEU A 36 4.12 -10.41 -7.04
C LEU A 36 3.08 -10.73 -8.12
N ALA A 37 3.53 -11.08 -9.32
CA ALA A 37 2.64 -11.50 -10.41
C ALA A 37 1.84 -12.77 -10.06
N GLN A 38 2.47 -13.73 -9.38
CA GLN A 38 1.81 -14.95 -8.93
C GLN A 38 0.76 -14.70 -7.85
N ILE A 39 1.04 -13.85 -6.86
CA ILE A 39 0.09 -13.56 -5.78
C ILE A 39 -1.12 -12.77 -6.28
N SER A 40 -0.99 -11.92 -7.30
CA SER A 40 -2.13 -11.23 -7.90
C SER A 40 -3.22 -12.18 -8.39
N ALA A 41 -2.88 -13.40 -8.82
CA ALA A 41 -3.82 -14.41 -9.31
C ALA A 41 -4.44 -15.31 -8.21
N LYS A 42 -4.12 -15.08 -6.93
CA LYS A 42 -4.49 -15.96 -5.80
C LYS A 42 -5.79 -15.49 -5.12
N PRO A 43 -6.47 -16.39 -4.36
CA PRO A 43 -7.79 -16.13 -3.76
C PRO A 43 -7.75 -15.05 -2.65
N GLN A 44 -8.89 -14.89 -1.96
CA GLN A 44 -9.10 -13.88 -0.91
C GLN A 44 -8.05 -13.96 0.22
N PHE A 45 -7.74 -12.78 0.78
CA PHE A 45 -6.75 -12.57 1.84
C PHE A 45 -5.33 -12.94 1.42
N LYS A 46 -4.76 -12.03 0.63
CA LYS A 46 -3.42 -12.09 0.09
C LYS A 46 -2.67 -10.82 0.47
N ALA A 47 -1.39 -10.93 0.78
CA ALA A 47 -0.56 -9.77 1.05
C ALA A 47 0.85 -10.01 0.56
N PHE A 48 1.50 -8.93 0.14
CA PHE A 48 2.87 -8.94 -0.32
C PHE A 48 3.62 -7.84 0.41
N ALA A 49 4.78 -8.17 0.95
CA ALA A 49 5.71 -7.21 1.52
C ALA A 49 7.05 -7.32 0.78
N VAL A 50 7.74 -6.20 0.67
CA VAL A 50 9.05 -6.11 0.04
C VAL A 50 9.95 -5.20 0.85
N THR A 51 11.23 -5.50 0.93
CA THR A 51 12.22 -4.63 1.56
C THR A 51 12.29 -3.29 0.82
N GLU A 52 12.72 -2.23 1.52
CA GLU A 52 12.87 -0.88 0.93
C GLU A 52 13.82 -0.87 -0.29
N ASN A 53 14.84 -1.74 -0.30
CA ASN A 53 15.76 -1.90 -1.43
C ASN A 53 15.22 -2.78 -2.57
N GLY A 54 14.03 -3.37 -2.42
CA GLY A 54 13.36 -4.15 -3.45
C GLY A 54 13.86 -5.58 -3.67
N ARG A 55 14.83 -6.02 -2.87
CA ARG A 55 15.57 -7.26 -3.14
C ARG A 55 14.91 -8.50 -2.54
N GLU A 56 14.29 -8.33 -1.39
CA GLU A 56 13.70 -9.42 -0.63
C GLU A 56 12.23 -9.14 -0.43
N CYS A 57 11.42 -10.19 -0.46
CA CYS A 57 9.98 -10.07 -0.40
C CYS A 57 9.39 -11.28 0.27
N HIS A 58 8.20 -11.08 0.83
CA HIS A 58 7.41 -12.13 1.40
C HIS A 58 5.96 -12.00 0.95
N ALA A 59 5.36 -13.15 0.62
CA ALA A 59 4.00 -13.23 0.12
C ALA A 59 3.22 -14.20 0.99
N VAL A 60 2.02 -13.80 1.40
CA VAL A 60 1.11 -14.62 2.19
C VAL A 60 -0.14 -14.90 1.38
N TRP A 61 -0.52 -16.17 1.32
CA TRP A 61 -1.75 -16.64 0.71
C TRP A 61 -2.60 -17.32 1.76
N GLY A 62 -3.86 -16.88 1.89
CA GLY A 62 -4.81 -17.52 2.78
C GLY A 62 -4.54 -17.17 4.24
N SER A 63 -5.20 -16.11 4.70
CA SER A 63 -5.29 -15.74 6.11
C SER A 63 -6.75 -15.65 6.52
N ALA A 64 -7.01 -15.57 7.84
CA ALA A 64 -8.37 -15.41 8.34
C ALA A 64 -9.05 -14.10 7.89
N ASN A 65 -8.27 -13.06 7.60
CA ASN A 65 -8.72 -11.78 7.04
C ASN A 65 -7.54 -10.99 6.45
N GLN A 66 -7.82 -9.88 5.77
CA GLN A 66 -6.81 -9.04 5.12
C GLN A 66 -5.82 -8.39 6.11
N LEU A 67 -6.27 -8.02 7.31
CA LEU A 67 -5.41 -7.43 8.34
C LEU A 67 -4.36 -8.45 8.80
N GLN A 68 -4.78 -9.70 8.98
CA GLN A 68 -3.89 -10.80 9.33
C GLN A 68 -2.89 -11.07 8.21
N ALA A 69 -3.35 -11.16 6.95
CA ALA A 69 -2.45 -11.33 5.80
C ALA A 69 -1.38 -10.23 5.74
N ASN A 70 -1.77 -8.97 5.94
CA ASN A 70 -0.84 -7.84 5.96
C ASN A 70 0.19 -7.96 7.09
N ARG A 71 -0.23 -8.38 8.29
CA ARG A 71 0.68 -8.58 9.43
C ARG A 71 1.67 -9.70 9.15
N ASP A 72 1.19 -10.83 8.64
CA ASP A 72 2.02 -12.01 8.36
C ASP A 72 3.01 -11.71 7.23
N ALA A 73 2.56 -11.04 6.16
CA ALA A 73 3.41 -10.62 5.05
C ALA A 73 4.54 -9.70 5.52
N ARG A 74 4.20 -8.71 6.36
CA ARG A 74 5.17 -7.79 6.93
C ARG A 74 6.16 -8.50 7.86
N ALA A 75 5.66 -9.30 8.80
CA ALA A 75 6.48 -10.03 9.76
C ALA A 75 7.45 -11.02 9.07
N GLY A 76 7.02 -11.71 8.02
CA GLY A 76 7.88 -12.62 7.27
C GLY A 76 8.90 -11.90 6.37
N CYS A 77 8.71 -10.61 6.10
CA CYS A 77 9.68 -9.79 5.37
C CYS A 77 10.65 -9.06 6.32
N GLU A 78 10.17 -8.55 7.46
CA GLU A 78 10.95 -7.83 8.49
C GLU A 78 11.77 -8.79 9.38
N VAL A 79 12.47 -9.74 8.76
CA VAL A 79 13.40 -10.65 9.46
C VAL A 79 14.78 -9.97 9.52
N ASP A 80 15.61 -10.28 10.51
CA ASP A 80 16.98 -9.73 10.65
C ASP A 80 17.07 -8.18 10.72
N GLY A 81 16.03 -7.52 11.26
CA GLY A 81 16.00 -6.06 11.41
C GLY A 81 15.72 -5.28 10.12
N ARG A 82 15.26 -5.96 9.06
CA ARG A 82 14.87 -5.33 7.80
C ARG A 82 13.55 -4.57 7.94
N HIS A 83 13.45 -3.43 7.26
CA HIS A 83 12.19 -2.71 7.11
C HIS A 83 11.54 -3.09 5.78
N CYS A 84 10.24 -3.42 5.86
CA CYS A 84 9.47 -3.83 4.69
C CYS A 84 8.21 -3.02 4.49
N LEU A 85 7.93 -2.77 3.21
CA LEU A 85 6.78 -2.06 2.71
C LEU A 85 5.72 -3.07 2.29
N LEU A 86 4.50 -2.88 2.79
CA LEU A 86 3.34 -3.65 2.32
C LEU A 86 2.88 -3.10 0.98
N ILE A 87 2.79 -3.99 0.01
CA ILE A 87 2.25 -3.68 -1.31
C ILE A 87 0.80 -4.15 -1.35
N ALA A 88 -0.09 -3.23 -1.71
CA ALA A 88 -1.49 -3.55 -1.95
C ALA A 88 -1.58 -4.44 -3.21
N VAL A 89 -1.82 -5.73 -3.02
CA VAL A 89 -2.06 -6.67 -4.11
C VAL A 89 -3.52 -6.58 -4.52
N ARG A 90 -3.79 -6.02 -5.70
CA ARG A 90 -5.11 -6.04 -6.33
C ARG A 90 -5.29 -7.37 -7.07
#